data_AF-A0A9X1VEB7-F1
#
_entry.id   AF-A0A9X1VEB7-F1
#
_cell.length_a   1.000
_cell.length_b   1.000
_cell.length_c   1.000
_cell.angle_alpha   90.00
_cell.angle_beta   90.00
_cell.angle_gamma   90.00
#
_symmetry.space_group_name_H-M   'P 1'
#
loop_
_entity.id
_entity.type
_entity.pdbx_description
1 polymer ?
#
loop_
_entity_poly.entity_id
_entity_poly.type
_entity_poly.pdbx_seq_one_letter_code
_entity_poly.pdbx_strand_id
1 'polypeptide(L)'
;MNCTCFQYSALELDRRSINKRIKATAAILKPLVLLAENPTLRLKLLRCPHCAQHWQTGWEWSLRGSEYAYHVPEIDLADWQQEPYLQPAAWMVYGAMMEPYYAKNTFEPSNKPCGVAGCPHRAIRFSGVCEPHHVEQLQQFGMLPKRPVGRLFPPYGATAPAA
;
A
#
# COMPACT_ATOMS: atom_id res chain seq x y z
N MET A 1 15.64 17.07 23.54
CA MET A 1 15.25 17.52 22.19
C MET A 1 13.77 17.21 22.01
N ASN A 2 12.98 18.17 21.52
CA ASN A 2 11.53 17.99 21.37
C ASN A 2 11.23 17.16 20.13
N CYS A 3 10.61 16.01 20.32
CA CYS A 3 10.10 15.17 19.23
C CYS A 3 8.95 15.90 18.51
N THR A 4 8.96 15.96 17.17
CA THR A 4 7.88 16.56 16.37
C THR A 4 7.05 15.52 15.61
N CYS A 5 7.30 14.22 15.82
CA CYS A 5 6.61 13.14 15.11
C CYS A 5 5.07 13.21 15.25
N PHE A 6 4.57 13.66 16.41
CA PHE A 6 3.14 13.82 16.67
C PHE A 6 2.44 14.86 15.77
N GLN A 7 3.19 15.80 15.17
CA GLN A 7 2.64 16.83 14.28
C GLN A 7 2.15 16.25 12.94
N TYR A 8 2.45 14.98 12.70
CA TYR A 8 2.29 14.33 11.42
C TYR A 8 1.30 13.16 11.52
N SER A 9 0.05 13.44 11.19
CA SER A 9 -1.03 12.43 11.11
C SER A 9 -0.81 11.40 10.00
N ALA A 10 -1.69 10.39 9.96
CA ALA A 10 -1.73 9.43 8.87
C ALA A 10 -1.97 10.19 7.55
N LEU A 11 -1.45 9.66 6.45
CA LEU A 11 -1.70 10.21 5.14
C LEU A 11 -3.15 9.91 4.76
N GLU A 12 -3.90 10.94 4.41
CA GLU A 12 -5.13 10.72 3.67
C GLU A 12 -4.78 10.24 2.25
N LEU A 13 -5.60 9.35 1.70
CA LEU A 13 -5.41 8.77 0.37
C LEU A 13 -5.89 9.72 -0.73
N ASP A 14 -5.34 10.93 -0.73
CA ASP A 14 -5.64 11.96 -1.71
C ASP A 14 -4.37 12.71 -2.14
N ARG A 15 -4.42 13.28 -3.35
CA ARG A 15 -3.24 13.90 -3.97
C ARG A 15 -2.73 15.12 -3.19
N ARG A 16 -3.61 15.86 -2.50
CA ARG A 16 -3.23 17.06 -1.74
C ARG A 16 -2.43 16.66 -0.50
N SER A 17 -2.90 15.67 0.24
CA SER A 17 -2.24 15.17 1.45
C SER A 17 -0.89 14.55 1.15
N ILE A 18 -0.78 13.73 0.10
CA ILE A 18 0.50 13.16 -0.32
C ILE A 18 1.48 14.27 -0.76
N ASN A 19 1.04 15.25 -1.56
CA ASN A 19 1.90 16.37 -1.97
C ASN A 19 2.37 17.22 -0.80
N LYS A 20 1.50 17.46 0.19
CA LYS A 20 1.89 18.16 1.44
C LYS A 20 2.98 17.36 2.17
N ARG A 21 2.84 16.03 2.22
CA ARG A 21 3.82 15.16 2.87
C ARG A 21 5.17 15.15 2.17
N ILE A 22 5.19 15.04 0.84
CA ILE A 22 6.42 15.13 0.03
C ILE A 22 7.24 16.37 0.42
N LYS A 23 6.58 17.53 0.54
CA LYS A 23 7.23 18.79 0.94
C LYS A 23 7.79 18.75 2.37
N ALA A 24 7.15 18.02 3.28
CA ALA A 24 7.56 17.89 4.67
C ALA A 24 8.62 16.80 4.91
N THR A 25 8.82 15.89 3.96
CA THR A 25 9.65 14.68 4.14
C THR A 25 11.08 14.98 4.55
N ALA A 26 11.73 15.97 3.95
CA ALA A 26 13.09 16.34 4.35
C ALA A 26 13.19 16.72 5.84
N ALA A 27 12.21 17.47 6.36
CA ALA A 27 12.15 17.84 7.77
C ALA A 27 11.82 16.65 8.68
N ILE A 28 10.95 15.74 8.22
CA ILE A 28 10.57 14.52 8.95
C ILE A 28 11.76 13.57 9.08
N LEU A 29 12.53 13.35 8.01
CA LEU A 29 13.61 12.37 7.99
C LEU A 29 14.85 12.83 8.74
N LYS A 30 15.13 14.14 8.78
CA LYS A 30 16.34 14.72 9.40
C LYS A 30 16.64 14.21 10.82
N PRO A 31 15.68 14.11 11.75
CA PRO A 31 15.94 13.59 13.11
C PRO A 31 15.84 12.07 13.26
N LEU A 32 15.55 11.30 12.21
CA LEU A 32 15.31 9.86 12.30
C LEU A 32 16.59 9.06 12.07
N VAL A 33 16.66 7.89 12.70
CA VAL A 33 17.74 6.92 12.54
C VAL A 33 17.29 5.85 11.55
N LEU A 34 18.08 5.62 10.50
CA LEU A 34 17.84 4.54 9.54
C LEU A 34 18.02 3.18 10.23
N LEU A 35 17.06 2.27 10.05
CA LEU A 35 17.11 0.91 10.56
C LEU A 35 17.39 -0.11 9.45
N ALA A 36 16.74 0.03 8.29
CA ALA A 36 16.88 -0.90 7.17
C ALA A 36 16.52 -0.22 5.83
N GLU A 37 16.98 -0.82 4.74
CA GLU A 37 16.64 -0.41 3.37
C GLU A 37 16.13 -1.61 2.57
N ASN A 38 15.21 -1.34 1.64
CA ASN A 38 14.76 -2.30 0.63
C ASN A 38 15.10 -1.71 -0.76
N PRO A 39 16.20 -2.15 -1.39
CA PRO A 39 16.66 -1.58 -2.67
C PRO A 39 15.68 -1.81 -3.83
N THR A 40 15.02 -2.96 -3.84
CA THR A 40 14.07 -3.37 -4.89
C THR A 40 12.88 -2.41 -4.97
N LEU A 41 12.33 -2.03 -3.81
CA LEU A 41 11.19 -1.13 -3.71
C LEU A 41 11.60 0.33 -3.44
N ARG A 42 12.89 0.60 -3.28
CA ARG A 42 13.47 1.91 -2.91
C ARG A 42 12.89 2.47 -1.61
N LEU A 43 12.74 1.61 -0.60
CA LEU A 43 12.15 1.97 0.69
C LEU A 43 13.21 2.02 1.78
N LYS A 44 12.96 2.84 2.79
CA LYS A 44 13.76 2.93 4.00
C LYS A 44 12.83 2.78 5.19
N LEU A 45 13.27 2.01 6.19
CA LEU A 45 12.66 1.97 7.51
C LEU A 45 13.52 2.79 8.46
N LEU A 46 12.91 3.73 9.15
CA LEU A 46 13.56 4.62 10.09
C LEU A 46 12.82 4.62 11.43
N ARG A 47 13.52 5.03 12.48
CA ARG A 47 12.96 5.16 13.82
C ARG A 47 13.35 6.50 14.44
N CYS A 48 12.38 7.12 15.11
CA CYS A 48 12.65 8.32 15.89
C CYS A 48 13.40 7.93 17.19
N PRO A 49 14.57 8.52 17.49
CA PRO A 49 15.31 8.22 18.71
C PRO A 49 14.62 8.75 19.99
N HIS A 50 13.58 9.59 19.86
CA HIS A 50 12.91 10.22 21.00
C HIS A 50 11.58 9.55 21.38
N CYS A 51 10.73 9.22 20.41
CA CYS A 51 9.42 8.59 20.67
C CYS A 51 9.34 7.13 20.22
N ALA A 52 10.45 6.56 19.73
CA ALA A 52 10.53 5.21 19.18
C ALA A 52 9.60 4.90 17.98
N GLN A 53 8.85 5.87 17.45
CA GLN A 53 7.94 5.68 16.33
C GLN A 53 8.69 5.27 15.05
N HIS A 54 8.13 4.29 14.35
CA HIS A 54 8.64 3.79 13.07
C HIS A 54 8.07 4.59 11.90
N TRP A 55 8.93 4.80 10.91
CA TRP A 55 8.67 5.56 9.70
C TRP A 55 9.16 4.78 8.49
N GLN A 56 8.34 4.74 7.45
CA GLN A 56 8.72 4.17 6.17
C GLN A 56 8.71 5.25 5.09
N THR A 57 9.69 5.21 4.19
CA THR A 57 9.63 6.03 2.98
C THR A 57 8.81 5.36 1.90
N GLY A 58 8.22 6.16 1.02
CA GLY A 58 7.59 5.70 -0.20
C GLY A 58 8.09 6.51 -1.39
N TRP A 59 7.94 5.93 -2.56
CA TRP A 59 8.32 6.50 -3.83
C TRP A 59 7.30 6.09 -4.89
N GLU A 60 6.67 7.07 -5.53
CA GLU A 60 5.64 6.83 -6.53
C GLU A 60 5.93 7.65 -7.79
N TRP A 61 6.14 6.94 -8.91
CA TRP A 61 6.56 7.55 -10.18
C TRP A 61 5.51 8.53 -10.72
N SER A 62 4.22 8.22 -10.53
CA SER A 62 3.09 9.07 -10.94
C SER A 62 3.04 10.40 -10.17
N LEU A 63 3.81 10.51 -9.08
CA LEU A 63 4.03 11.73 -8.29
C LEU A 63 5.43 12.34 -8.53
N ARG A 64 5.91 12.26 -9.78
CA ARG A 64 7.22 12.76 -10.22
C ARG A 64 8.41 12.08 -9.53
N GLY A 65 8.21 10.86 -9.03
CA GLY A 65 9.27 10.11 -8.35
C GLY A 65 9.80 10.81 -7.10
N SER A 66 8.90 11.44 -6.34
CA SER A 66 9.28 12.10 -5.08
C SER A 66 9.24 11.12 -3.91
N GLU A 67 10.27 11.15 -3.06
CA GLU A 67 10.27 10.42 -1.78
C GLU A 67 9.29 11.10 -0.81
N TYR A 68 8.51 10.31 -0.10
CA TYR A 68 7.66 10.77 0.99
C TYR A 68 7.79 9.86 2.20
N ALA A 69 7.47 10.36 3.41
CA ALA A 69 7.59 9.59 4.65
C ALA A 69 6.23 9.43 5.31
N TYR A 70 5.96 8.28 5.91
CA TYR A 70 4.74 8.01 6.66
C TYR A 70 5.05 7.10 7.85
N HIS A 71 4.27 7.24 8.90
CA HIS A 71 4.41 6.36 10.04
C HIS A 71 3.89 4.96 9.71
N VAL A 72 4.50 3.97 10.35
CA VAL A 72 4.08 2.58 10.26
C VAL A 72 4.07 1.98 11.67
N PRO A 73 3.29 0.91 11.90
CA PRO A 73 3.40 0.15 13.14
C PRO A 73 4.81 -0.40 13.33
N GLU A 74 5.16 -0.68 14.59
CA GLU A 74 6.38 -1.40 14.91
C GLU A 74 6.41 -2.77 14.21
N ILE A 75 7.60 -3.16 13.78
CA ILE A 75 7.82 -4.37 12.98
C ILE A 75 9.25 -4.85 13.16
N ASP A 76 9.46 -6.17 13.13
CA ASP A 76 10.80 -6.75 13.08
C ASP A 76 11.49 -6.42 11.75
N LEU A 77 12.82 -6.25 11.77
CA LEU A 77 13.58 -5.89 10.56
C LEU A 77 13.54 -6.98 9.49
N ALA A 78 13.59 -8.26 9.89
CA ALA A 78 13.52 -9.38 8.95
C ALA A 78 12.14 -9.46 8.30
N ASP A 79 11.07 -9.30 9.09
CA ASP A 79 9.69 -9.27 8.59
C ASP A 79 9.48 -8.09 7.62
N TRP A 80 10.00 -6.92 7.96
CA TRP A 80 9.92 -5.74 7.10
C TRP A 80 10.69 -5.92 5.80
N GLN A 81 11.88 -6.55 5.83
CA GLN A 81 12.65 -6.80 4.61
C GLN A 81 11.95 -7.77 3.66
N GLN A 82 11.28 -8.79 4.20
CA GLN A 82 10.49 -9.73 3.41
C GLN A 82 9.24 -9.07 2.83
N GLU A 83 8.49 -8.33 3.65
CA GLU A 83 7.27 -7.66 3.23
C GLU A 83 7.12 -6.28 3.91
N PRO A 84 7.62 -5.20 3.28
CA PRO A 84 7.43 -3.86 3.78
C PRO A 84 5.97 -3.46 3.83
N TYR A 85 5.66 -2.36 4.53
CA TYR A 85 4.31 -1.81 4.48
C TYR A 85 3.96 -1.27 3.10
N LEU A 86 2.70 -1.38 2.73
CA LEU A 86 2.19 -0.88 1.47
C LEU A 86 2.31 0.65 1.39
N GLN A 87 2.68 1.15 0.22
CA GLN A 87 2.90 2.57 0.01
C GLN A 87 1.56 3.32 -0.17
N PRO A 88 1.20 4.30 0.69
CA PRO A 88 -0.09 4.99 0.60
C PRO A 88 -0.33 5.69 -0.75
N ALA A 89 0.70 6.28 -1.36
CA ALA A 89 0.57 6.91 -2.67
C ALA A 89 0.26 5.89 -3.78
N ALA A 90 0.93 4.73 -3.77
CA ALA A 90 0.67 3.67 -4.74
C ALA A 90 -0.76 3.12 -4.58
N TRP A 91 -1.24 3.02 -3.34
CA TRP A 91 -2.61 2.60 -3.05
C TRP A 91 -3.67 3.60 -3.51
N MET A 92 -3.44 4.89 -3.27
CA MET A 92 -4.28 5.96 -3.81
C MET A 92 -4.37 5.88 -5.34
N VAL A 93 -3.22 5.73 -6.02
CA VAL A 93 -3.17 5.63 -7.49
C VAL A 93 -3.91 4.40 -7.99
N TYR A 94 -3.67 3.24 -7.38
CA TYR A 94 -4.37 2.01 -7.70
C TYR A 94 -5.89 2.14 -7.54
N GLY A 95 -6.35 2.70 -6.42
CA GLY A 95 -7.78 2.93 -6.16
C GLY A 95 -8.40 3.82 -7.23
N ALA A 96 -7.78 4.96 -7.55
CA ALA A 96 -8.26 5.89 -8.57
C ALA A 96 -8.31 5.27 -9.98
N MET A 97 -7.40 4.35 -10.30
CA MET A 97 -7.41 3.65 -11.60
C MET A 97 -8.45 2.53 -11.66
N MET A 98 -8.70 1.86 -10.54
CA MET A 98 -9.65 0.74 -10.45
C MET A 98 -11.10 1.19 -10.28
N GLU A 99 -11.34 2.36 -9.67
CA GLU A 99 -12.69 2.88 -9.42
C GLU A 99 -13.57 2.94 -10.69
N PRO A 100 -13.12 3.50 -11.83
CA PRO A 100 -13.92 3.50 -13.06
C PRO A 100 -14.19 2.10 -13.60
N TYR A 101 -13.29 1.14 -13.37
CA TYR A 101 -13.46 -0.24 -13.79
C TYR A 101 -14.57 -0.91 -12.97
N TYR A 102 -14.53 -0.78 -11.64
CA TYR A 102 -15.59 -1.31 -10.78
C TYR A 102 -16.94 -0.61 -11.00
N ALA A 103 -16.94 0.70 -11.27
CA ALA A 103 -18.18 1.43 -11.53
C ALA A 103 -18.89 1.01 -12.84
N LYS A 104 -18.13 0.54 -13.84
CA LYS A 104 -18.66 0.15 -15.16
C LYS A 104 -19.01 -1.34 -15.27
N ASN A 105 -18.52 -2.18 -14.37
CA ASN A 105 -18.65 -3.63 -14.46
C ASN A 105 -19.48 -4.18 -13.29
N THR A 106 -20.45 -5.03 -13.62
CA THR A 106 -21.24 -5.76 -12.63
C THR A 106 -20.74 -7.20 -12.50
N PHE A 107 -20.19 -7.55 -11.33
CA PHE A 107 -19.65 -8.88 -11.04
C PHE A 107 -20.74 -9.83 -10.54
N GLU A 108 -21.71 -10.13 -11.40
CA GLU A 108 -22.81 -11.02 -11.03
C GLU A 108 -22.32 -12.46 -10.82
N PRO A 109 -22.54 -13.09 -9.66
CA PRO A 109 -22.18 -14.48 -9.43
C PRO A 109 -22.95 -15.42 -10.36
N SER A 110 -22.27 -16.42 -10.89
CA SER A 110 -22.86 -17.55 -11.59
C SER A 110 -23.20 -18.69 -10.61
N ASN A 111 -23.82 -19.74 -11.13
CA ASN A 111 -24.09 -20.97 -10.37
C ASN A 111 -22.90 -21.95 -10.39
N LYS A 112 -21.79 -21.60 -11.05
CA LYS A 112 -20.60 -22.46 -11.16
C LYS A 112 -19.53 -22.05 -10.13
N PRO A 113 -18.76 -23.01 -9.60
CA PRO A 113 -17.59 -22.68 -8.79
C PRO A 113 -16.51 -21.99 -9.63
N CYS A 114 -15.64 -21.24 -8.99
CA CYS A 114 -14.45 -20.69 -9.62
C CYS A 114 -13.54 -21.82 -10.13
N GLY A 115 -13.00 -21.68 -11.34
CA GLY A 115 -12.09 -22.67 -11.94
C GLY A 115 -10.69 -22.74 -11.33
N VAL A 116 -10.34 -21.83 -10.41
CA VAL A 116 -9.05 -21.86 -9.70
C VAL A 116 -9.09 -22.87 -8.55
N ALA A 117 -8.12 -23.78 -8.54
CA ALA A 117 -8.03 -24.84 -7.54
C ALA A 117 -8.02 -24.28 -6.11
N GLY A 118 -8.87 -24.84 -5.24
CA GLY A 118 -8.98 -24.43 -3.84
C GLY A 118 -9.70 -23.10 -3.60
N CYS A 119 -10.22 -22.43 -4.64
CA CYS A 119 -10.98 -21.20 -4.45
C CYS A 119 -12.40 -21.48 -3.94
N PRO A 120 -12.83 -20.90 -2.79
CA PRO A 120 -14.17 -21.14 -2.25
C PRO A 120 -15.27 -20.30 -2.94
N HIS A 121 -14.90 -19.39 -3.84
CA HIS A 121 -15.83 -18.44 -4.45
C HIS A 121 -16.51 -19.01 -5.70
N ARG A 122 -17.65 -18.43 -6.05
CA ARG A 122 -18.35 -18.71 -7.31
C ARG A 122 -17.74 -17.91 -8.47
N ALA A 123 -17.77 -18.48 -9.67
CA ALA A 123 -17.39 -17.76 -10.88
C ALA A 123 -18.39 -16.63 -11.17
N ILE A 124 -17.97 -15.54 -11.80
CA ILE A 124 -18.88 -14.48 -12.29
C ILE A 124 -19.50 -14.87 -13.64
N ARG A 125 -20.63 -14.27 -14.00
CA ARG A 125 -21.23 -14.45 -15.33
C ARG A 125 -20.23 -14.08 -16.43
N PHE A 126 -20.23 -14.87 -17.50
CA PHE A 126 -19.32 -14.74 -18.65
C PHE A 126 -17.82 -14.92 -18.34
N SER A 127 -17.47 -15.39 -17.14
CA SER A 127 -16.11 -15.79 -16.77
C SER A 127 -16.10 -17.22 -16.22
N GLY A 128 -14.97 -17.90 -16.34
CA GLY A 128 -14.73 -19.19 -15.69
C GLY A 128 -14.24 -19.06 -14.24
N VAL A 129 -14.01 -17.84 -13.76
CA VAL A 129 -13.39 -17.56 -12.45
C VAL A 129 -14.17 -16.52 -11.66
N CYS A 130 -13.92 -16.43 -10.35
CA CYS A 130 -14.52 -15.42 -9.48
C CYS A 130 -13.96 -14.01 -9.77
N GLU A 131 -14.59 -12.98 -9.21
CA GLU A 131 -14.18 -11.58 -9.39
C GLU A 131 -12.69 -11.33 -9.08
N PRO A 132 -12.13 -11.75 -7.92
CA PRO A 132 -10.70 -11.55 -7.63
C PRO A 132 -9.77 -12.15 -8.69
N HIS A 133 -10.03 -13.39 -9.11
CA HIS A 133 -9.21 -14.06 -10.12
C HIS A 133 -9.42 -13.48 -11.53
N HIS A 134 -10.60 -12.98 -11.84
CA HIS A 134 -10.85 -12.29 -13.10
C HIS A 134 -10.04 -10.99 -13.17
N VAL A 135 -10.06 -10.19 -12.11
CA VAL A 135 -9.24 -8.97 -12.00
C VAL A 135 -7.76 -9.32 -12.08
N GLU A 136 -7.31 -10.36 -11.38
CA GLU A 136 -5.92 -10.81 -11.43
C GLU A 136 -5.49 -11.21 -12.85
N GLN A 137 -6.33 -11.95 -13.58
CA GLN A 137 -6.04 -12.30 -14.98
C GLN A 137 -5.88 -11.04 -15.85
N LEU A 138 -6.78 -10.07 -15.72
CA LEU A 138 -6.68 -8.81 -16.46
C LEU A 138 -5.40 -8.03 -16.09
N GLN A 139 -4.97 -8.08 -14.83
CA GLN A 139 -3.70 -7.50 -14.39
C GLN A 139 -2.48 -8.23 -14.97
N GLN A 140 -2.52 -9.56 -15.07
CA GLN A 140 -1.48 -10.36 -15.69
C GLN A 140 -1.30 -10.03 -17.17
N PHE A 141 -2.40 -9.77 -17.89
CA PHE A 141 -2.37 -9.33 -19.29
C PHE A 141 -2.15 -7.83 -19.48
N GLY A 142 -1.94 -7.06 -18.40
CA GLY A 142 -1.70 -5.62 -18.46
C GLY A 142 -2.91 -4.78 -18.85
N MET A 143 -4.13 -5.34 -18.80
CA MET A 143 -5.38 -4.62 -19.04
C MET A 143 -5.81 -3.78 -17.82
N LEU A 144 -5.36 -4.15 -16.63
CA LEU A 144 -5.59 -3.42 -15.38
C LEU A 144 -4.28 -3.16 -14.64
N PRO A 145 -4.19 -2.08 -13.83
CA PRO A 145 -3.00 -1.81 -13.03
C PRO A 145 -2.78 -2.93 -12.02
N LYS A 146 -1.52 -3.31 -11.80
CA LYS A 146 -1.16 -4.28 -10.76
C LYS A 146 -1.49 -3.71 -9.38
N ARG A 147 -1.94 -4.58 -8.48
CA ARG A 147 -2.12 -4.23 -7.07
C ARG A 147 -0.75 -3.83 -6.47
N PRO A 148 -0.67 -2.72 -5.73
CA PRO A 148 0.54 -2.34 -5.02
C PRO A 148 0.98 -3.44 -4.04
N VAL A 149 2.29 -3.63 -3.94
CA VAL A 149 2.91 -4.60 -3.03
C VAL A 149 3.01 -4.04 -1.61
N GLY A 150 3.05 -4.95 -0.65
CA GLY A 150 3.30 -4.66 0.76
C GLY A 150 2.11 -4.93 1.66
N ARG A 151 2.41 -4.98 2.95
CA ARG A 151 1.45 -5.27 4.01
C ARG A 151 0.49 -4.11 4.21
N LEU A 152 -0.80 -4.40 4.28
CA LEU A 152 -1.79 -3.43 4.73
C LEU A 152 -1.61 -3.15 6.23
N PHE A 153 -1.90 -1.92 6.64
CA PHE A 153 -1.81 -1.45 8.02
C PHE A 153 -2.80 -0.31 8.23
N PRO A 154 -3.21 -0.01 9.48
CA PRO A 154 -4.10 1.11 9.75
C PRO A 154 -3.51 2.46 9.31
N PRO A 155 -4.32 3.39 8.78
CA PRO A 155 -5.76 3.27 8.51
C PRO A 155 -6.11 2.62 7.15
N TYR A 156 -5.14 2.13 6.40
CA TYR A 156 -5.30 1.67 5.01
C TYR A 156 -5.78 0.22 4.88
N GLY A 157 -5.77 -0.54 5.98
CA GLY A 157 -6.38 -1.85 6.09
C GLY A 157 -6.45 -2.30 7.54
N ALA A 158 -7.05 -3.47 7.77
CA ALA A 158 -7.16 -4.04 9.10
C ALA A 158 -5.75 -4.31 9.68
N THR A 159 -5.56 -4.07 10.99
CA THR A 159 -4.49 -4.73 11.73
C THR A 159 -4.71 -6.23 11.59
N ALA A 160 -3.79 -6.96 10.97
CA ALA A 160 -3.76 -8.40 11.21
C ALA A 160 -3.77 -8.61 12.74
N PRO A 161 -4.58 -9.53 13.29
CA PRO A 161 -4.46 -9.84 14.70
C PRO A 161 -3.02 -10.29 14.93
N ALA A 162 -2.37 -9.72 15.96
CA ALA A 162 -1.13 -10.28 16.47
C ALA A 162 -1.42 -11.76 16.78
N ALA A 163 -0.70 -12.65 16.10
CA ALA A 163 -0.75 -14.09 16.35
C ALA A 163 -0.19 -14.40 17.74
#